data_AF-A0A960ICZ5-F1
#
_entry.id   AF-A0A960ICZ5-F1
#
_cell.length_a   1.000
_cell.length_b   1.000
_cell.length_c   1.000
_cell.angle_alpha   90.00
_cell.angle_beta   90.00
_cell.angle_gamma   90.00
#
_symmetry.space_group_name_H-M   'P 1'
#
loop_
_entity.id
_entity.type
_entity.pdbx_description
1 polymer ?
#
loop_
_entity_poly.entity_id
_entity_poly.type
_entity_poly.pdbx_seq_one_letter_code
_entity_poly.pdbx_strand_id
1 'polypeptide(L)'
;MTTMVVFAAALVAGAFLWTLGEYLLHRFAMHELYGKGIMSREHLNHHVHSTWRYETTTLLSWIGVWLTGGLLWAPLGWWLAGPAFGVGLGLGWIVGYFHYEYQHAVAHRRAPSGRYSAWLRVHHFHHHFGHPMTNHGVTLDWWDRVFGTL
;
A
#
# COMPACT_ATOMS: atom_id res chain seq x y z
N MET A 1 -5.91 -31.20 -2.33
CA MET A 1 -4.88 -30.43 -1.60
C MET A 1 -4.20 -29.35 -2.45
N THR A 2 -4.03 -29.53 -3.76
CA THR A 2 -3.28 -28.60 -4.63
C THR A 2 -3.91 -27.20 -4.76
N THR A 3 -5.23 -27.11 -4.94
CA THR A 3 -5.92 -25.81 -5.17
C THR A 3 -5.81 -24.83 -4.00
N MET A 4 -5.93 -25.30 -2.76
CA MET A 4 -5.84 -24.42 -1.58
C MET A 4 -4.42 -23.90 -1.36
N VAL A 5 -3.41 -24.74 -1.62
CA VAL A 5 -2.00 -24.33 -1.53
C VAL A 5 -1.69 -23.28 -2.59
N VAL A 6 -2.14 -23.49 -3.84
CA VAL A 6 -1.97 -22.52 -4.94
C VAL A 6 -2.64 -21.19 -4.60
N PHE A 7 -3.88 -21.24 -4.10
CA PHE A 7 -4.61 -20.04 -3.69
C PHE A 7 -3.87 -19.29 -2.57
N ALA A 8 -3.44 -19.98 -1.51
CA ALA A 8 -2.75 -19.36 -0.39
C ALA A 8 -1.41 -18.73 -0.81
N ALA A 9 -0.64 -19.43 -1.65
CA ALA A 9 0.62 -18.90 -2.20
C ALA A 9 0.37 -17.65 -3.06
N ALA A 10 -0.66 -17.68 -3.92
CA ALA A 10 -1.03 -16.54 -4.75
C ALA A 10 -1.52 -15.35 -3.91
N LEU A 11 -2.24 -15.60 -2.82
CA LEU A 11 -2.66 -14.56 -1.88
C LEU A 11 -1.46 -13.87 -1.24
N VAL A 12 -0.47 -14.62 -0.79
CA VAL A 12 0.79 -14.04 -0.27
C VAL A 12 1.52 -13.26 -1.35
N ALA A 13 1.59 -13.80 -2.58
CA ALA A 13 2.21 -13.10 -3.71
C ALA A 13 1.50 -11.78 -4.04
N GLY A 14 0.17 -11.75 -4.03
CA GLY A 14 -0.62 -10.54 -4.26
C GLY A 14 -0.41 -9.50 -3.17
N ALA A 15 -0.38 -9.92 -1.91
CA ALA A 15 -0.09 -9.04 -0.78
C ALA A 15 1.34 -8.48 -0.85
N PHE A 16 2.30 -9.29 -1.29
CA PHE A 16 3.66 -8.82 -1.55
C PHE A 16 3.71 -7.83 -2.72
N LEU A 17 3.01 -8.07 -3.82
CA LEU A 17 2.89 -7.13 -4.95
C LEU A 17 2.31 -5.78 -4.51
N TRP A 18 1.36 -5.78 -3.58
CA TRP A 18 0.84 -4.53 -3.02
C TRP A 18 1.97 -3.68 -2.40
N THR A 19 2.94 -4.27 -1.70
CA THR A 19 4.02 -3.49 -1.06
C THR A 19 4.86 -2.73 -2.09
N LEU A 20 5.03 -3.27 -3.31
CA LEU A 20 5.63 -2.55 -4.42
C LEU A 20 4.69 -1.46 -4.95
N GLY A 21 3.40 -1.77 -5.09
CA GLY A 21 2.36 -0.82 -5.46
C GLY A 21 2.30 0.39 -4.52
N GLU A 22 2.33 0.15 -3.21
CA GLU A 22 2.40 1.15 -2.16
C GLU A 22 3.57 2.10 -2.40
N TYR A 23 4.79 1.57 -2.53
CA TYR A 23 5.98 2.37 -2.77
C TYR A 23 5.87 3.20 -4.07
N LEU A 24 5.48 2.57 -5.17
CA LEU A 24 5.38 3.24 -6.48
C LEU A 24 4.31 4.35 -6.46
N LEU A 25 3.15 4.09 -5.88
CA LEU A 25 2.09 5.10 -5.78
C LEU A 25 2.50 6.23 -4.84
N HIS A 26 3.06 5.92 -3.68
CA HIS A 26 3.44 6.92 -2.69
C HIS A 26 4.57 7.83 -3.20
N ARG A 27 5.57 7.27 -3.88
CA ARG A 27 6.62 8.07 -4.51
C ARG A 27 6.11 8.82 -5.73
N PHE A 28 5.67 8.10 -6.76
CA PHE A 28 5.45 8.69 -8.07
C PHE A 28 4.11 9.41 -8.18
N ALA A 29 3.01 8.77 -7.74
CA ALA A 29 1.68 9.33 -7.91
C ALA A 29 1.32 10.37 -6.82
N MET A 30 1.90 10.24 -5.62
CA MET A 30 1.56 11.11 -4.50
C MET A 30 2.57 12.25 -4.30
N HIS A 31 3.88 12.00 -4.40
CA HIS A 31 4.92 13.04 -4.20
C HIS A 31 5.46 13.66 -5.48
N GLU A 32 5.90 12.85 -6.45
CA GLU A 32 6.56 13.38 -7.66
C GLU A 32 5.62 14.08 -8.66
N LEU A 33 4.30 14.02 -8.43
CA LEU A 33 3.32 14.80 -9.20
C LEU A 33 3.09 16.23 -8.67
N TYR A 34 3.65 16.61 -7.51
CA TYR A 34 3.61 17.97 -6.96
C TYR A 34 2.22 18.63 -6.98
N GLY A 35 1.18 17.90 -6.57
CA GLY A 35 -0.21 18.39 -6.51
C GLY A 35 -0.97 18.30 -7.84
N LYS A 36 -0.41 17.65 -8.87
CA LYS A 36 -1.12 17.33 -10.10
C LYS A 36 -1.93 16.04 -9.92
N GLY A 37 -3.24 16.13 -10.14
CA GLY A 37 -4.16 15.00 -9.94
C GLY A 37 -4.60 14.83 -8.50
N ILE A 38 -5.68 14.04 -8.31
CA ILE A 38 -6.33 13.88 -7.01
C ILE A 38 -5.41 13.23 -5.97
N MET A 39 -4.70 12.15 -6.33
CA MET A 39 -3.85 11.41 -5.38
C MET A 39 -2.76 12.28 -4.76
N SER A 40 -2.05 13.08 -5.57
CA SER A 40 -1.00 13.97 -5.08
C SER A 40 -1.56 15.09 -4.21
N ARG A 41 -2.70 15.68 -4.59
CA ARG A 41 -3.34 16.74 -3.78
C ARG A 41 -3.77 16.25 -2.42
N GLU A 42 -4.45 15.11 -2.37
CA GLU A 42 -4.93 14.51 -1.13
C GLU A 42 -3.78 14.10 -0.22
N HIS A 43 -2.72 13.54 -0.80
CA HIS A 43 -1.53 13.18 -0.02
C HIS A 43 -0.80 14.39 0.55
N LEU A 44 -0.58 15.43 -0.25
CA LEU A 44 0.04 16.66 0.24
C LEU A 44 -0.84 17.36 1.30
N ASN A 45 -2.16 17.30 1.16
CA ASN A 45 -3.08 17.77 2.18
C ASN A 45 -2.94 16.97 3.49
N HIS A 46 -2.81 15.64 3.38
CA HIS A 46 -2.55 14.75 4.51
C HIS A 46 -1.23 15.10 5.21
N HIS A 47 -0.17 15.47 4.47
CA HIS A 47 1.08 15.99 5.04
C HIS A 47 0.87 17.27 5.85
N VAL A 48 0.15 18.25 5.28
CA VAL A 48 -0.13 19.53 5.94
C VAL A 48 -0.90 19.33 7.25
N HIS A 49 -1.94 18.52 7.23
CA HIS A 49 -2.78 18.33 8.42
C HIS A 49 -2.24 17.27 9.37
N SER A 50 -1.36 16.38 8.90
CA SER A 50 -0.72 15.31 9.68
C SER A 50 -1.70 14.49 10.51
N THR A 51 -2.92 14.32 10.00
CA THR A 51 -3.99 13.53 10.62
C THR A 51 -4.54 12.55 9.61
N TRP A 52 -4.88 11.36 10.08
CA TRP A 52 -5.59 10.39 9.26
C TRP A 52 -7.09 10.54 9.44
N ARG A 53 -7.81 10.66 8.33
CA ARG A 53 -9.28 10.71 8.27
C ARG A 53 -9.75 9.80 7.14
N TYR A 54 -10.88 9.13 7.37
CA TYR A 54 -11.53 8.37 6.31
C TYR A 54 -12.43 9.30 5.52
N GLU A 55 -12.06 9.58 4.28
CA GLU A 55 -12.75 10.56 3.43
C GLU A 55 -13.22 9.89 2.12
N THR A 56 -14.01 10.61 1.33
CA THR A 56 -14.50 10.10 0.03
C THR A 56 -13.36 9.74 -0.91
N THR A 57 -12.20 10.38 -0.79
CA THR A 57 -10.99 10.08 -1.56
C THR A 57 -10.33 8.76 -1.14
N THR A 58 -10.50 8.35 0.12
CA THR A 58 -10.14 7.01 0.59
C THR A 58 -11.00 5.95 -0.11
N LEU A 59 -12.31 6.19 -0.27
CA LEU A 59 -13.21 5.30 -1.02
C LEU A 59 -12.77 5.17 -2.49
N LEU A 60 -12.36 6.27 -3.14
CA LEU A 60 -11.83 6.21 -4.50
C LEU A 60 -10.55 5.37 -4.61
N SER A 61 -9.67 5.45 -3.61
CA SER A 61 -8.47 4.62 -3.53
C SER A 61 -8.82 3.14 -3.40
N TRP A 62 -9.78 2.79 -2.53
CA TRP A 62 -10.32 1.44 -2.44
C TRP A 62 -10.87 0.95 -3.78
N ILE A 63 -11.69 1.75 -4.47
CA ILE A 63 -12.23 1.38 -5.79
C ILE A 63 -11.10 1.09 -6.78
N GLY A 64 -10.07 1.95 -6.86
CA GLY A 64 -8.91 1.71 -7.72
C GLY A 64 -8.17 0.41 -7.38
N VAL A 65 -8.00 0.10 -6.09
CA VAL A 65 -7.37 -1.13 -5.62
C VAL A 65 -8.20 -2.36 -5.96
N TRP A 66 -9.52 -2.31 -5.76
CA TRP A 66 -10.45 -3.39 -6.11
C TRP A 66 -10.48 -3.64 -7.63
N LEU A 67 -10.51 -2.57 -8.44
CA LEU A 67 -10.44 -2.68 -9.90
C LEU A 67 -9.08 -3.27 -10.34
N THR A 68 -7.97 -2.83 -9.74
CA THR A 68 -6.64 -3.39 -10.06
C THR A 68 -6.55 -4.87 -9.65
N GLY A 69 -7.03 -5.24 -8.45
CA GLY A 69 -7.04 -6.62 -7.99
C GLY A 69 -7.95 -7.52 -8.84
N GLY A 70 -9.19 -7.08 -9.10
CA GLY A 70 -10.22 -7.87 -9.75
C GLY A 70 -10.20 -7.87 -11.28
N LEU A 71 -9.78 -6.77 -11.91
CA LEU A 71 -9.79 -6.61 -13.37
C LEU A 71 -8.41 -6.68 -14.01
N LEU A 72 -7.32 -6.49 -13.25
CA LEU A 72 -5.96 -6.67 -13.75
C LEU A 72 -5.32 -7.95 -13.20
N TRP A 73 -5.12 -8.04 -11.87
CA TRP A 73 -4.36 -9.13 -11.28
C TRP A 73 -5.07 -10.48 -11.35
N ALA A 74 -6.39 -10.52 -11.06
CA ALA A 74 -7.12 -11.78 -11.10
C ALA A 74 -7.21 -12.41 -12.50
N PRO A 75 -7.55 -11.67 -13.57
CA PRO A 75 -7.55 -12.23 -14.93
C PRO A 75 -6.15 -12.62 -15.40
N LEU A 76 -5.13 -11.80 -15.11
CA LEU A 76 -3.75 -12.11 -15.47
C LEU A 76 -3.26 -13.38 -14.77
N GLY A 77 -3.46 -13.47 -13.45
CA GLY A 77 -3.07 -14.66 -12.68
C GLY A 77 -3.88 -15.90 -13.09
N TRP A 78 -5.15 -15.74 -13.47
CA TRP A 78 -5.94 -16.82 -14.02
C TRP A 78 -5.30 -17.35 -15.30
N TRP A 79 -5.00 -16.45 -16.25
CA TRP A 79 -4.41 -16.83 -17.53
C TRP A 79 -3.05 -17.53 -17.34
N LEU A 80 -2.24 -17.08 -16.38
CA LEU A 80 -0.91 -17.63 -16.12
C LEU A 80 -0.92 -19.00 -15.43
N ALA A 81 -1.76 -19.20 -14.41
CA ALA A 81 -1.64 -20.34 -13.50
C ALA A 81 -3.00 -20.90 -13.02
N GLY A 82 -4.08 -20.53 -13.68
CA GLY A 82 -5.43 -21.04 -13.45
C GLY A 82 -6.24 -20.26 -12.41
N PRO A 83 -7.55 -20.58 -12.28
CA PRO A 83 -8.51 -19.75 -11.56
C PRO A 83 -8.14 -19.49 -10.10
N ALA A 84 -7.67 -20.52 -9.38
CA ALA A 84 -7.31 -20.41 -7.97
C ALA A 84 -6.13 -19.46 -7.74
N PHE A 85 -5.15 -19.46 -8.65
CA PHE A 85 -4.02 -18.53 -8.59
C PHE A 85 -4.49 -17.10 -8.87
N GLY A 86 -5.29 -16.91 -9.94
CA GLY A 86 -5.84 -15.60 -10.28
C GLY A 86 -6.63 -14.96 -9.14
N VAL A 87 -7.63 -15.67 -8.61
CA VAL A 87 -8.44 -15.16 -7.49
C VAL A 87 -7.58 -14.90 -6.26
N GLY A 88 -6.64 -15.80 -5.94
CA GLY A 88 -5.71 -15.60 -4.82
C GLY A 88 -4.87 -14.34 -4.98
N LEU A 89 -4.28 -14.12 -6.16
CA LEU A 89 -3.44 -12.97 -6.47
C LEU A 89 -4.20 -11.65 -6.34
N GLY A 90 -5.40 -11.56 -6.92
CA GLY A 90 -6.25 -10.38 -6.83
C GLY A 90 -6.71 -10.06 -5.41
N LEU A 91 -7.12 -11.07 -4.64
CA LEU A 91 -7.48 -10.90 -3.23
C LEU A 91 -6.28 -10.53 -2.37
N GLY A 92 -5.11 -11.13 -2.63
CA GLY A 92 -3.86 -10.78 -1.97
C GLY A 92 -3.52 -9.30 -2.11
N TRP A 93 -3.64 -8.75 -3.32
CA TRP A 93 -3.44 -7.32 -3.58
C TRP A 93 -4.35 -6.44 -2.73
N ILE A 94 -5.64 -6.78 -2.65
CA ILE A 94 -6.64 -6.04 -1.86
C ILE A 94 -6.35 -6.15 -0.35
N VAL A 95 -5.97 -7.34 0.13
CA VAL A 95 -5.60 -7.56 1.53
C VAL A 95 -4.32 -6.80 1.89
N GLY A 96 -3.35 -6.71 0.97
CA GLY A 96 -2.16 -5.88 1.14
C GLY A 96 -2.52 -4.41 1.35
N TYR A 97 -3.40 -3.86 0.51
CA TYR A 97 -3.87 -2.48 0.67
C TYR A 97 -4.61 -2.26 1.98
N PHE A 98 -5.48 -3.20 2.38
CA PHE A 98 -6.14 -3.16 3.68
C PHE A 98 -5.13 -3.03 4.83
N HIS A 99 -4.09 -3.87 4.79
CA HIS A 99 -3.05 -3.85 5.81
C HIS A 99 -2.34 -2.50 5.83
N TYR A 100 -1.93 -1.98 4.66
CA TYR A 100 -1.33 -0.65 4.53
C TYR A 100 -2.20 0.45 5.13
N GLU A 101 -3.45 0.55 4.71
CA GLU A 101 -4.34 1.61 5.15
C GLU A 101 -4.59 1.52 6.66
N TYR A 102 -4.78 0.31 7.19
CA TYR A 102 -4.93 0.09 8.62
C TYR A 102 -3.69 0.55 9.40
N GLN A 103 -2.49 0.13 8.99
CA GLN A 103 -1.27 0.50 9.71
C GLN A 103 -0.96 1.99 9.61
N HIS A 104 -1.15 2.58 8.43
CA HIS A 104 -1.03 4.02 8.23
C HIS A 104 -1.98 4.79 9.17
N ALA A 105 -3.23 4.35 9.24
CA ALA A 105 -4.23 4.96 10.11
C ALA A 105 -3.93 4.78 11.61
N VAL A 106 -3.35 3.64 12.01
CA VAL A 106 -2.94 3.38 13.40
C VAL A 106 -1.75 4.25 13.78
N ALA A 107 -0.77 4.42 12.89
CA ALA A 107 0.43 5.24 13.13
C ALA A 107 0.08 6.69 13.50
N HIS A 108 -0.94 7.25 12.85
CA HIS A 108 -1.43 8.60 13.11
C HIS A 108 -2.36 8.71 14.32
N ARG A 109 -3.11 7.66 14.66
CA ARG A 109 -4.20 7.75 15.67
C ARG A 109 -3.87 7.15 17.02
N ARG A 110 -2.86 6.29 17.13
CA ARG A 110 -2.59 5.51 18.36
C ARG A 110 -1.12 5.49 18.71
N ALA A 111 -0.83 5.42 20.01
CA ALA A 111 0.52 5.12 20.50
C ALA A 111 0.97 3.74 19.98
N PRO A 112 2.26 3.57 19.62
CA PRO A 112 2.77 2.27 19.22
C PRO A 112 2.69 1.29 20.40
N SER A 113 2.26 0.05 20.10
CA SER A 113 2.06 -1.02 21.08
C SER A 113 3.12 -2.12 21.02
N GLY A 114 4.07 -2.05 20.09
CA GLY A 114 5.13 -3.04 19.92
C GLY A 114 6.22 -2.58 18.96
N ARG A 115 7.21 -3.44 18.74
CA ARG A 115 8.41 -3.11 17.94
C ARG A 115 8.07 -2.66 16.53
N TYR A 116 7.17 -3.37 15.85
CA TYR A 116 6.76 -3.05 14.49
C TYR A 116 6.04 -1.69 14.42
N SER A 117 5.02 -1.46 15.25
CA SER A 117 4.29 -0.18 15.23
C SER A 117 5.13 1.00 15.69
N ALA A 118 6.11 0.78 16.58
CA ALA A 118 7.09 1.80 16.95
C ALA A 118 8.02 2.16 15.78
N TRP A 119 8.58 1.16 15.10
CA TRP A 119 9.40 1.37 13.91
C TRP A 119 8.61 2.08 12.81
N LEU A 120 7.43 1.56 12.46
CA LEU A 120 6.58 2.10 11.41
C LEU A 120 6.25 3.56 11.68
N ARG A 121 5.87 3.89 12.92
CA ARG A 121 5.53 5.26 13.29
C ARG A 121 6.74 6.19 13.20
N VAL A 122 7.91 5.79 13.67
CA VAL A 122 9.13 6.61 13.57
C VAL A 122 9.52 6.82 12.10
N HIS A 123 9.54 5.74 11.32
CA HIS A 123 9.89 5.76 9.90
C HIS A 123 8.94 6.67 9.10
N HIS A 124 7.63 6.48 9.27
CA HIS A 124 6.59 7.26 8.62
C HIS A 124 6.53 8.72 9.10
N PHE A 125 6.84 8.99 10.37
CA PHE A 125 6.85 10.36 10.86
C PHE A 125 8.12 11.11 10.45
N HIS A 126 9.24 10.42 10.26
CA HIS A 126 10.40 11.00 9.60
C HIS A 126 10.08 11.41 8.15
N HIS A 127 9.28 10.61 7.43
CA HIS A 127 8.73 11.00 6.14
C HIS A 127 7.88 12.28 6.25
N HIS A 128 6.92 12.33 7.16
CA HIS A 128 6.05 13.51 7.32
C HIS A 128 6.78 14.80 7.71
N PHE A 129 7.70 14.72 8.67
CA PHE A 129 8.19 15.90 9.39
C PHE A 129 9.68 16.17 9.16
N GLY A 130 10.43 15.21 8.64
CA GLY A 130 11.86 15.33 8.37
C GLY A 130 12.15 15.48 6.88
N HIS A 131 12.01 14.38 6.14
CA HIS A 131 12.38 14.28 4.74
C HIS A 131 11.26 13.64 3.89
N PRO A 132 10.27 14.43 3.40
CA PRO A 132 9.10 13.91 2.67
C PRO A 132 9.39 13.21 1.34
N MET A 133 10.62 13.31 0.82
CA MET A 133 11.05 12.61 -0.40
C MET A 133 11.84 11.32 -0.10
N THR A 134 11.76 10.81 1.13
CA THR A 134 12.36 9.54 1.61
C THR A 134 11.30 8.73 2.36
N ASN A 135 11.54 7.45 2.66
CA ASN A 135 10.65 6.59 3.44
C ASN A 135 9.23 6.50 2.82
N HIS A 136 9.16 6.15 1.53
CA HIS A 136 7.88 6.02 0.82
C HIS A 136 7.16 4.69 1.16
N GLY A 137 7.87 3.68 1.64
CA GLY A 137 7.28 2.48 2.19
C GLY A 137 6.76 2.72 3.60
N VAL A 138 5.43 2.72 3.79
CA VAL A 138 4.82 2.86 5.12
C VAL A 138 4.82 1.52 5.85
N THR A 139 4.47 0.43 5.18
CA THR A 139 4.39 -0.91 5.80
C THR A 139 5.72 -1.61 5.92
N LEU A 140 6.64 -1.36 4.98
CA LEU A 140 7.98 -1.92 4.95
C LEU A 140 8.92 -1.00 4.17
N ASP A 141 10.22 -1.03 4.47
CA ASP A 141 11.24 -0.16 3.86
C ASP A 141 12.04 -0.84 2.74
N TRP A 142 11.65 -2.04 2.30
CA TRP A 142 12.45 -2.82 1.36
C TRP A 142 12.65 -2.09 0.04
N TRP A 143 11.59 -1.46 -0.48
CA TRP A 143 11.65 -0.72 -1.73
C TRP A 143 12.43 0.58 -1.59
N ASP A 144 12.36 1.27 -0.45
CA ASP A 144 13.24 2.41 -0.18
C ASP A 144 14.72 2.00 -0.17
N ARG A 145 15.06 0.84 0.40
CA ARG A 145 16.44 0.31 0.34
C ARG A 145 16.85 -0.05 -1.08
N VAL A 146 15.97 -0.69 -1.85
CA VAL A 146 16.24 -1.09 -3.24
C VAL A 146 16.45 0.13 -4.14
N PHE A 147 15.66 1.19 -3.96
CA PHE A 147 15.66 2.38 -4.83
C PHE A 147 16.41 3.58 -4.25
N GLY A 148 17.04 3.44 -3.07
CA GLY A 148 17.87 4.47 -2.47
C GLY A 148 17.10 5.67 -1.92
N THR A 149 15.97 5.45 -1.25
CA THR A 149 15.13 6.49 -0.66
C THR A 149 14.86 6.29 0.84
N LEU A 150 15.78 5.66 1.58
CA LEU A 150 15.70 5.53 3.05
C LEU A 150 16.26 6.78 3.77
#